data_AF-A0A3M0BAU7-F1
#
_entry.id   AF-A0A3M0BAU7-F1
#
_cell.length_a   1.000
_cell.length_b   1.000
_cell.length_c   1.000
_cell.angle_alpha   90.00
_cell.angle_beta   90.00
_cell.angle_gamma   90.00
#
_symmetry.space_group_name_H-M   'P 1'
#
loop_
_entity.id
_entity.type
_entity.pdbx_description
1 polymer ?
#
loop_
_entity_poly.entity_id
_entity_poly.type
_entity_poly.pdbx_seq_one_letter_code
_entity_poly.pdbx_strand_id
1 'polypeptide(L)' 'MSKRPLTEEALKKVNNRYELVHAAAKLAKRLYETGAESFVTEEGIPLKKTVIAIDKIAKGEAKIIKPEEIIKEEE' A
#
# COMPACT_ATOMS: atom_id res chain seq x y z
N MET A 1 6.40 2.91 -19.97
CA MET A 1 7.23 2.00 -19.13
C MET A 1 6.56 1.85 -17.77
N SER A 2 6.67 0.69 -17.12
CA SER A 2 6.11 0.51 -15.76
C SER A 2 6.92 1.33 -14.76
N LYS A 3 6.29 2.31 -14.09
CA LYS A 3 6.91 3.07 -13.00
C LYS A 3 7.36 2.12 -11.90
N ARG A 4 8.59 2.29 -11.40
CA ARG A 4 9.06 1.56 -10.22
C ARG A 4 8.38 2.13 -8.97
N PRO A 5 7.84 1.29 -8.07
CA PRO A 5 7.26 1.74 -6.80
C PRO A 5 8.33 2.32 -5.89
N LEU A 6 7.92 3.17 -4.93
CA LEU A 6 8.78 3.79 -3.92
C LEU A 6 9.18 2.80 -2.81
N THR A 7 9.76 1.66 -3.18
CA THR A 7 10.05 0.54 -2.26
C THR A 7 10.98 0.96 -1.11
N GLU A 8 12.02 1.75 -1.38
CA GLU A 8 12.96 2.20 -0.35
C GLU A 8 12.29 3.07 0.71
N GLU A 9 11.39 3.96 0.31
CA GLU A 9 10.62 4.79 1.24
C GLU A 9 9.59 3.95 1.99
N ALA A 10 8.95 2.98 1.34
CA ALA A 10 8.04 2.06 2.00
C ALA A 10 8.75 1.20 3.06
N LEU A 11 10.00 0.80 2.82
CA LEU A 11 10.81 0.04 3.78
C LEU A 11 11.12 0.83 5.06
N LYS A 12 11.14 2.17 5.01
CA LYS A 12 11.30 3.03 6.21
C LYS A 12 10.03 3.11 7.07
N LYS A 13 8.89 2.61 6.56
CA LYS A 13 7.56 2.68 7.21
C LYS A 13 7.11 1.34 7.80
N VAL A 14 7.95 0.32 7.71
CA VAL A 14 7.66 -1.05 8.12
C VAL A 14 8.85 -1.60 8.93
N ASN A 15 8.60 -2.65 9.69
CA ASN A 15 9.59 -3.32 10.52
C ASN A 15 10.57 -4.15 9.68
N ASN A 16 10.09 -4.78 8.59
CA ASN A 16 10.92 -5.62 7.72
C ASN A 16 10.32 -5.79 6.32
N ARG A 17 11.11 -6.40 5.42
CA ARG A 17 10.71 -6.64 4.02
C ARG A 17 9.49 -7.54 3.87
N TYR A 18 9.32 -8.53 4.75
CA TYR A 18 8.17 -9.44 4.70
C TYR A 18 6.88 -8.70 5.07
N GLU A 19 6.93 -7.84 6.10
CA GLU A 19 5.79 -7.01 6.49
C GLU A 19 5.35 -6.09 5.35
N LEU A 20 6.30 -5.49 4.61
CA LEU A 20 5.97 -4.71 3.41
C LEU A 20 5.18 -5.54 2.39
N VAL A 21 5.64 -6.77 2.10
CA VAL A 21 5.00 -7.65 1.12
C VAL A 21 3.58 -7.99 1.56
N HIS A 22 3.39 -8.39 2.83
CA HIS A 22 2.08 -8.76 3.36
C HIS A 22 1.12 -7.56 3.40
N ALA A 23 1.59 -6.40 3.85
CA ALA A 23 0.80 -5.17 3.90
C ALA A 23 0.39 -4.70 2.49
N ALA A 24 1.33 -4.66 1.55
CA ALA A 24 1.07 -4.26 0.18
C ALA A 24 0.10 -5.23 -0.51
N ALA A 25 0.24 -6.55 -0.30
CA ALA A 25 -0.67 -7.55 -0.86
C ALA A 25 -2.11 -7.39 -0.32
N LYS A 26 -2.26 -7.20 1.00
CA LYS A 26 -3.58 -7.00 1.64
C LYS A 26 -4.26 -5.73 1.11
N LEU A 27 -3.51 -4.63 1.00
CA LEU A 27 -4.04 -3.38 0.49
C LEU A 27 -4.38 -3.47 -1.01
N ALA A 28 -3.51 -4.10 -1.81
CA ALA A 28 -3.78 -4.33 -3.23
C ALA A 28 -5.05 -5.16 -3.45
N LYS A 29 -5.24 -6.24 -2.65
CA LYS A 29 -6.46 -7.05 -2.67
C LYS A 29 -7.70 -6.19 -2.37
N ARG A 30 -7.66 -5.37 -1.32
CA ARG A 30 -8.76 -4.43 -1.01
C ARG A 30 -9.05 -3.48 -2.17
N LEU A 31 -8.02 -2.93 -2.83
CA LEU A 31 -8.20 -2.06 -4.00
C LEU A 31 -8.84 -2.80 -5.18
N TYR A 32 -8.61 -4.11 -5.34
CA TYR A 32 -9.30 -4.93 -6.35
C TYR A 32 -10.77 -5.15 -5.97
N GLU A 33 -11.05 -5.49 -4.71
CA GLU A 33 -12.39 -5.81 -4.21
C GLU A 33 -13.32 -4.61 -4.13
N THR A 34 -12.82 -3.43 -3.72
CA THR A 34 -13.65 -2.22 -3.60
C THR A 34 -13.85 -1.49 -4.93
N GLY A 35 -13.49 -2.13 -6.06
CA GLY A 35 -13.69 -1.55 -7.40
C GLY A 35 -12.92 -0.25 -7.64
N ALA A 36 -11.86 0.03 -6.85
CA ALA A 36 -11.12 1.28 -6.95
C ALA A 36 -10.73 1.52 -8.41
N GLU A 37 -11.21 2.64 -8.94
CA GLU A 37 -11.14 3.05 -10.34
C GLU A 37 -9.73 2.81 -10.87
N SER A 38 -9.66 2.38 -12.13
CA SER A 38 -8.40 2.16 -12.84
C SER A 38 -7.51 3.39 -12.69
N PHE A 39 -6.53 3.34 -11.78
CA PHE A 39 -5.65 4.46 -11.56
C PHE A 39 -4.75 4.59 -12.80
N VAL A 40 -4.82 5.76 -13.43
CA VAL A 40 -4.04 6.06 -14.62
C VAL A 40 -2.96 7.07 -14.23
N THR A 41 -1.74 6.89 -14.74
CA THR A 41 -0.75 7.97 -14.67
C THR A 41 -1.19 9.16 -15.53
N GLU A 42 -0.58 10.32 -15.35
CA GLU A 42 -0.77 11.50 -16.23
C GLU A 42 -0.50 11.17 -17.72
N GLU A 43 0.31 10.14 -17.99
CA GLU A 43 0.64 9.63 -19.32
C GLU A 43 -0.35 8.57 -19.84
N GLY A 44 -1.46 8.31 -19.14
CA GLY A 44 -2.47 7.33 -19.57
C GLY A 44 -2.09 5.86 -19.32
N ILE A 45 -1.06 5.58 -18.52
CA ILE A 45 -0.61 4.21 -18.23
C ILE A 45 -1.37 3.65 -17.01
N PRO A 46 -2.03 2.48 -17.13
CA PRO A 46 -2.64 1.82 -15.98
C PRO A 46 -1.62 1.48 -14.90
N LEU A 47 -1.82 2.01 -13.69
CA LEU A 47 -1.03 1.68 -12.52
C LEU A 47 -1.52 0.37 -11.91
N LYS A 48 -0.61 -0.60 -11.78
CA LYS A 48 -0.88 -1.84 -11.06
C LYS A 48 -1.19 -1.50 -9.60
N LYS A 49 -2.27 -2.08 -9.06
CA LYS A 49 -2.72 -1.82 -7.67
C LYS A 49 -1.67 -2.15 -6.61
N THR A 50 -0.76 -3.07 -6.91
CA THR A 50 0.42 -3.37 -6.07
C THR A 50 1.41 -2.21 -5.99
N VAL A 51 1.66 -1.50 -7.10
CA VAL A 51 2.51 -0.30 -7.12
C VAL A 51 1.88 0.79 -6.26
N ILE A 52 0.57 0.99 -6.41
CA ILE A 52 -0.21 1.97 -5.63
C ILE A 52 -0.16 1.63 -4.14
N ALA A 53 -0.33 0.35 -3.79
CA ALA A 53 -0.28 -0.08 -2.41
C ALA A 53 1.09 0.22 -1.76
N ILE A 54 2.19 -0.05 -2.47
CA ILE A 54 3.55 0.27 -1.99
C ILE A 54 3.72 1.79 -1.85
N ASP A 55 3.27 2.57 -2.82
CA ASP A 55 3.39 4.04 -2.77
C ASP A 55 2.54 4.65 -1.64
N LYS A 56 1.35 4.10 -1.36
CA LYS A 56 0.51 4.52 -0.21
C LYS A 56 1.20 4.24 1.12
N ILE A 57 1.88 3.10 1.26
CA ILE A 57 2.68 2.77 2.44
C ILE A 57 3.86 3.75 2.55
N ALA A 58 4.59 3.99 1.46
CA ALA A 58 5.71 4.94 1.43
C ALA A 58 5.31 6.35 1.89
N LYS A 59 4.15 6.84 1.41
CA LYS A 59 3.60 8.15 1.78
C LYS A 59 2.99 8.20 3.19
N GLY A 60 2.81 7.05 3.85
CA GLY A 60 2.14 6.97 5.15
C GLY A 60 0.61 7.08 5.09
N GLU A 61 0.02 7.03 3.89
CA GLU A 61 -1.43 7.00 3.67
C GLU A 61 -2.06 5.67 4.10
N ALA A 62 -1.25 4.60 4.14
CA ALA A 62 -1.63 3.30 4.67
C ALA A 62 -0.71 2.94 5.85
N LYS A 63 -1.29 2.77 7.03
CA LYS A 63 -0.59 2.34 8.24
C LYS A 63 -0.86 0.88 8.54
N ILE A 64 0.16 0.19 9.03
CA ILE A 64 0.05 -1.17 9.54
C ILE A 64 -0.21 -1.04 11.03
N ILE A 65 -1.42 -1.42 11.46
CA ILE A 65 -1.84 -1.37 12.85
C ILE A 65 -1.77 -2.80 13.39
N LYS A 66 -1.09 -2.99 14.53
CA LYS A 66 -1.09 -4.30 15.20
C LYS A 66 -2.44 -4.51 15.89
N PRO A 67 -2.92 -5.77 16.03
CA PRO A 67 -4.19 -6.04 16.70
C PRO A 67 -4.32 -5.40 18.09
N GLU A 68 -3.21 -5.33 18.83
CA GLU A 68 -3.10 -4.71 20.16
C GLU A 68 -3.36 -3.19 20.17
N GLU A 69 -3.10 -2.50 19.06
CA GLU A 69 -3.31 -1.05 18.91
C GLU A 69 -4.75 -0.73 18.48
N ILE A 70 -5.42 -1.65 17.77
CA ILE A 70 -6.81 -1.49 17.32
C ILE A 70 -7.76 -1.44 18.53
N ILE A 71 -7.51 -2.25 19.55
CA ILE A 71 -8.36 -2.37 20.74
C ILE A 71 -8.32 -1.07 21.59
N LYS A 72 -7.22 -0.30 21.53
CA LYS A 72 -7.06 0.94 22.31
C LYS A 72 -7.75 2.17 21.70
N GLU A 73 -8.13 2.13 20.43
CA GLU A 73 -8.87 3.23 19.79
C GLU A 73 -10.39 3.12 20.03
N GLU A 74 -10.86 1.98 20.55
CA GLU A 74 -12.29 1.72 20.86
C GLU A 74 -12.66 1.89 22.35
N GLU A 75 -11.67 2.13 23.24
CA GLU A 75 -11.86 2.53 24.66
C GLU A 75 -11.81 4.05 24.85
#